data_AF-A0A7S0XTF9-F1
#
_entry.id   AF-A0A7S0XTF9-F1
#
_cell.length_a   1.000
_cell.length_b   1.000
_cell.length_c   1.000
_cell.angle_alpha   90.00
_cell.angle_beta   90.00
_cell.angle_gamma   90.00
#
_symmetry.space_group_name_H-M   'P 1'
#
loop_
_entity.id
_entity.type
_entity.pdbx_description
1 polymer ?
#
loop_
_entity_poly.entity_id
_entity_poly.type
_entity_poly.pdbx_seq_one_letter_code
_entity_poly.pdbx_strand_id
1 'polypeptide(L)'
;VFALFCNTHVSPEWQEQYLESFVSLSGSFGGSTSPLFSLLTGKWGTIVPLQLQPVIQAMARSMGSPAWMVPAQGVYGPDRPVVKTPGRTYTLSQVGEALHDSGATRASEFWGKFRGVMGPLLTP
;
A
#
# COMPACT_ATOMS: atom_id res chain seq x y z
N VAL A 1 11.16 -1.92 0.94
CA VAL A 1 11.68 -3.03 0.09
C VAL A 1 12.99 -3.57 0.66
N PHE A 2 14.04 -2.75 0.78
CA PHE A 2 15.32 -3.21 1.33
C PHE A 2 15.22 -3.77 2.76
N ALA A 3 14.62 -3.03 3.71
CA ALA A 3 14.42 -3.54 5.07
C ALA A 3 13.62 -4.85 5.12
N LEU A 4 12.63 -5.02 4.23
CA LEU A 4 11.86 -6.27 4.16
C LEU A 4 12.77 -7.41 3.69
N PHE A 5 13.55 -7.17 2.63
CA PHE A 5 14.52 -8.13 2.12
C PHE A 5 15.53 -8.55 3.19
N CYS A 6 16.06 -7.60 3.95
CA CYS A 6 16.93 -7.86 5.10
C CYS A 6 16.27 -8.80 6.11
N ASN A 7 14.99 -8.56 6.45
CA ASN A 7 14.27 -9.34 7.44
C ASN A 7 13.76 -10.71 6.94
N THR A 8 13.66 -10.93 5.62
CA THR A 8 12.99 -12.14 5.09
C THR A 8 13.87 -13.02 4.20
N HIS A 9 15.01 -12.52 3.70
CA HIS A 9 15.76 -13.21 2.65
C HIS A 9 17.26 -13.35 2.91
N VAL A 10 17.81 -12.70 3.93
CA VAL A 10 19.24 -12.81 4.29
C VAL A 10 19.41 -13.13 5.76
N SER A 11 20.49 -13.83 6.10
CA SER A 11 20.79 -14.18 7.48
C SER A 11 21.43 -12.99 8.22
N PRO A 12 21.39 -12.98 9.56
CA PRO A 12 22.09 -11.96 10.36
C PRO A 12 23.59 -11.89 10.04
N GLU A 13 24.26 -13.02 9.84
CA GLU A 13 25.69 -13.08 9.53
C GLU A 13 26.03 -12.41 8.19
N TRP A 14 25.14 -12.58 7.20
CA TRP A 14 25.28 -11.88 5.91
C TRP A 14 25.13 -10.36 6.10
N GLN A 15 24.16 -9.93 6.92
CA GLN A 15 23.95 -8.51 7.17
C GLN A 15 25.15 -7.90 7.90
N GLU A 16 25.70 -8.58 8.91
CA GLU A 16 26.91 -8.14 9.62
C GLU A 16 28.14 -8.06 8.71
N GLN A 17 28.28 -8.99 7.76
CA GLN A 17 29.42 -9.00 6.84
C GLN A 17 29.33 -7.91 5.75
N TYR A 18 28.13 -7.62 5.24
CA TYR A 18 27.95 -6.84 4.01
C TYR A 18 27.24 -5.49 4.21
N LEU A 19 26.60 -5.24 5.35
CA LEU A 19 25.88 -3.99 5.60
C LEU A 19 26.56 -3.19 6.70
N GLU A 20 27.15 -2.06 6.32
CA GLU A 20 27.68 -1.11 7.30
C GLU A 20 26.56 -0.31 7.96
N SER A 21 25.64 0.26 7.17
CA SER A 21 24.48 0.99 7.68
C SER A 21 23.35 1.05 6.65
N PHE A 22 22.11 1.20 7.14
CA PHE A 22 20.94 1.48 6.31
C PHE A 22 20.22 2.74 6.84
N VAL A 23 20.26 3.82 6.05
CA VAL A 23 19.58 5.07 6.38
C VAL A 23 18.27 5.14 5.62
N SER A 24 17.15 5.05 6.35
CA SER A 24 15.82 5.22 5.76
C SER A 24 15.37 6.67 5.79
N LEU A 25 15.09 7.23 4.62
CA LEU A 25 14.47 8.56 4.49
C LEU A 25 12.97 8.39 4.26
N SER A 26 12.16 8.73 5.27
CA SER A 26 10.68 8.65 5.20
C SER A 26 10.15 7.26 4.84
N GLY A 27 10.73 6.20 5.44
CA GLY A 27 10.30 4.82 5.22
C GLY A 27 8.84 4.59 5.61
N SER A 28 8.00 4.32 4.61
CA SER A 28 6.57 3.99 4.80
C SER A 28 6.38 2.51 5.09
N PHE A 29 7.03 2.01 6.15
CA PHE A 29 7.05 0.58 6.50
C PHE A 29 5.66 0.01 6.82
N GLY A 30 4.77 0.83 7.37
CA GLY A 30 3.36 0.50 7.58
C GLY A 30 2.43 0.82 6.40
N GLY A 31 2.96 1.26 5.26
CA GLY A 31 2.17 1.81 4.16
C GLY A 31 1.78 3.27 4.35
N SER A 32 0.96 3.80 3.45
CA SER A 32 0.49 5.20 3.42
C SER A 32 -0.95 5.29 2.90
N THR A 33 -1.66 6.36 3.24
CA THR A 33 -3.03 6.63 2.74
C THR A 33 -3.06 7.14 1.31
N SER A 34 -2.00 7.79 0.83
CA SER A 34 -1.94 8.37 -0.53
C SER A 34 -2.14 7.33 -1.64
N PRO A 35 -1.50 6.13 -1.62
CA PRO A 35 -1.77 5.07 -2.58
C PRO A 35 -3.24 4.64 -2.63
N LEU A 36 -3.88 4.48 -1.47
CA LEU A 36 -5.30 4.11 -1.39
C LEU A 36 -6.17 5.19 -2.03
N PHE A 37 -5.90 6.47 -1.74
CA PHE A 37 -6.59 7.59 -2.36
C PHE A 37 -6.42 7.60 -3.88
N SER A 38 -5.22 7.38 -4.40
CA SER A 38 -4.95 7.31 -5.84
C SER A 38 -5.69 6.16 -6.52
N LEU A 39 -5.74 4.99 -5.90
CA LEU A 39 -6.44 3.83 -6.45
C LEU A 39 -7.95 4.06 -6.55
N LEU A 40 -8.55 4.66 -5.51
CA LEU A 40 -9.97 4.95 -5.45
C LEU A 40 -10.37 6.05 -6.42
N THR A 41 -9.64 7.17 -6.41
CA THR A 41 -10.03 8.39 -7.14
C THR A 41 -9.43 8.50 -8.53
N GLY A 42 -8.40 7.72 -8.85
CA GLY A 42 -7.59 7.89 -10.05
C GLY A 42 -6.67 9.10 -10.03
N LYS A 43 -6.72 9.93 -8.97
CA LYS A 43 -5.92 11.15 -8.85
C LYS A 43 -4.54 10.83 -8.33
N TRP A 44 -3.52 11.24 -9.06
CA TRP A 44 -2.13 11.12 -8.63
C TRP A 44 -1.53 12.48 -8.32
N GLY A 45 -1.63 12.90 -7.06
CA GLY A 45 -1.20 14.24 -6.63
C GLY A 45 -2.03 15.37 -7.25
N THR A 46 -1.53 16.60 -7.12
CA THR A 46 -2.22 17.83 -7.56
C THR A 46 -1.72 18.39 -8.90
N ILE A 47 -0.66 17.81 -9.46
CA ILE A 47 0.08 18.38 -10.59
C ILE A 47 -0.39 17.79 -11.93
N VAL A 48 -1.11 16.66 -11.91
CA VAL A 48 -1.55 15.97 -13.13
C VAL A 48 -2.73 16.70 -13.79
N PRO A 49 -2.60 17.14 -15.05
CA PRO A 49 -3.70 17.74 -15.82
C PRO A 49 -4.94 16.85 -15.85
N LEU A 50 -6.13 17.45 -15.73
CA LEU A 50 -7.41 16.72 -15.66
C LEU A 50 -7.62 15.78 -16.86
N GLN A 51 -7.13 16.18 -18.04
CA GLN A 51 -7.23 15.44 -19.30
C GLN A 51 -6.45 14.11 -19.26
N LEU A 52 -5.40 14.01 -18.44
CA LEU A 52 -4.58 12.81 -18.30
C LEU A 52 -5.09 11.87 -17.20
N GLN A 53 -6.06 12.30 -16.38
CA GLN A 53 -6.57 11.51 -15.25
C GLN A 53 -7.08 10.12 -15.66
N PRO A 54 -7.80 9.91 -16.78
CA PRO A 54 -8.23 8.56 -17.17
C PRO A 54 -7.05 7.62 -17.42
N VAL A 55 -5.98 8.11 -18.07
CA VAL A 55 -4.77 7.33 -18.36
C VAL A 55 -4.02 7.02 -17.07
N ILE A 56 -3.87 8.02 -16.19
CA ILE A 56 -3.20 7.86 -14.91
C ILE A 56 -3.97 6.92 -13.98
N GLN A 57 -5.30 6.98 -13.98
CA GLN A 57 -6.15 6.06 -13.23
C GLN A 57 -5.96 4.61 -13.72
N ALA A 58 -5.97 4.39 -15.03
CA ALA A 58 -5.75 3.07 -15.61
C ALA A 58 -4.35 2.54 -15.28
N MET A 59 -3.32 3.39 -15.33
CA MET A 59 -1.95 3.05 -14.94
C MET A 59 -1.85 2.70 -13.44
N ALA A 60 -2.38 3.54 -12.56
CA ALA A 60 -2.31 3.32 -11.12
C ALA A 60 -3.00 2.01 -10.69
N ARG A 61 -4.14 1.67 -11.32
CA ARG A 61 -4.89 0.44 -11.04
C ARG A 61 -4.29 -0.82 -11.68
N SER A 62 -3.37 -0.68 -12.64
CA SER A 62 -2.66 -1.82 -13.25
C SER A 62 -1.35 -2.18 -12.55
N MET A 63 -0.78 -1.26 -11.78
CA MET A 63 0.41 -1.46 -10.97
C MET A 63 0.09 -2.19 -9.66
N GLY A 64 0.91 -3.16 -9.27
CA GLY A 64 0.78 -3.83 -7.97
C GLY A 64 1.29 -2.98 -6.79
N SER A 65 2.23 -2.07 -7.04
CA SER A 65 2.91 -1.30 -5.98
C SER A 65 2.00 -0.37 -5.16
N PRO A 66 0.99 0.32 -5.73
CA PRO A 66 0.09 1.14 -4.91
C PRO A 66 -0.76 0.29 -3.96
N ALA A 67 -1.22 -0.89 -4.42
CA ALA A 67 -2.00 -1.81 -3.60
C ALA A 67 -1.16 -2.42 -2.47
N TRP A 68 0.13 -2.69 -2.73
CA TRP A 68 1.10 -3.09 -1.72
C TRP A 68 1.33 -2.02 -0.64
N MET A 69 1.31 -0.74 -1.01
CA MET A 69 1.58 0.39 -0.11
C MET A 69 0.36 0.89 0.67
N VAL A 70 -0.80 0.21 0.56
CA VAL A 70 -1.98 0.49 1.39
C VAL A 70 -1.63 0.30 2.87
N PRO A 71 -2.22 1.08 3.81
CA PRO A 71 -1.86 0.97 5.22
C PRO A 71 -2.07 -0.45 5.76
N ALA A 72 -1.07 -0.96 6.46
CA ALA A 72 -1.07 -2.33 6.96
C ALA A 72 -1.98 -2.46 8.19
N GLN A 73 -2.82 -3.50 8.19
CA GLN A 73 -3.74 -3.79 9.29
C GLN A 73 -3.01 -4.04 10.62
N GLY A 74 -1.82 -4.66 10.59
CA GLY A 74 -1.00 -4.90 11.78
C GLY A 74 -0.48 -3.64 12.46
N VAL A 75 -0.37 -2.51 11.75
CA VAL A 75 0.07 -1.22 12.34
C VAL A 75 -1.11 -0.40 12.81
N TYR A 76 -2.15 -0.30 11.98
CA TYR A 76 -3.21 0.68 12.18
C TYR A 76 -4.52 0.08 12.74
N GLY A 77 -4.59 -1.25 12.86
CA GLY A 77 -5.77 -1.99 13.28
C GLY A 77 -6.74 -2.29 12.12
N PRO A 78 -7.33 -3.50 12.04
CA PRO A 78 -8.22 -3.88 10.94
C PRO A 78 -9.52 -3.06 10.90
N ASP A 79 -10.00 -2.59 12.05
CA ASP A 79 -11.30 -1.89 12.18
C ASP A 79 -11.20 -0.38 11.95
N ARG A 80 -10.00 0.14 11.67
CA ARG A 80 -9.81 1.58 11.46
C ARG A 80 -10.56 2.05 10.20
N PRO A 81 -11.47 3.03 10.29
CA PRO A 81 -12.13 3.62 9.13
C PRO A 81 -11.13 4.29 8.19
N VAL A 82 -11.21 4.01 6.89
CA VAL A 82 -10.29 4.58 5.88
C VAL A 82 -10.97 5.15 4.65
N VAL A 83 -12.18 4.69 4.33
CA VAL A 83 -12.98 5.27 3.25
C VAL A 83 -14.36 5.56 3.79
N LYS A 84 -14.81 6.80 3.63
CA LYS A 84 -16.17 7.21 3.99
C LYS A 84 -16.87 7.73 2.74
N THR A 85 -17.99 7.13 2.41
CA THR A 85 -18.93 7.59 1.39
C THR A 85 -20.24 8.00 2.08
N PRO A 86 -21.18 8.67 1.38
CA PRO A 86 -22.47 9.04 1.98
C PRO A 86 -23.27 7.84 2.52
N GLY A 87 -23.15 6.67 1.88
CA GLY A 87 -23.93 5.48 2.22
C GLY A 87 -23.17 4.38 2.98
N ARG A 88 -21.83 4.45 3.07
CA ARG A 88 -21.02 3.39 3.66
C ARG A 88 -19.67 3.89 4.19
N THR A 89 -19.24 3.30 5.29
CA THR A 89 -17.87 3.45 5.79
C THR A 89 -17.15 2.11 5.65
N TYR A 90 -15.97 2.14 5.06
CA TYR A 90 -15.10 0.97 4.92
C TYR A 90 -13.93 1.11 5.90
N THR A 91 -13.67 0.02 6.61
CA THR A 91 -12.51 -0.15 7.48
C THR A 91 -11.30 -0.68 6.70
N LEU A 92 -10.13 -0.77 7.35
CA LEU A 92 -8.92 -1.33 6.73
C LEU A 92 -9.07 -2.80 6.32
N SER A 93 -9.91 -3.57 7.01
CA SER A 93 -10.26 -4.94 6.61
C SER A 93 -11.09 -5.00 5.31
N GLN A 94 -11.79 -3.91 5.00
CA GLN A 94 -12.74 -3.79 3.89
C GLN A 94 -12.18 -2.98 2.69
N VAL A 95 -10.86 -2.74 2.64
CA VAL A 95 -10.26 -2.00 1.51
C VAL A 95 -10.48 -2.72 0.17
N GLY A 96 -10.41 -4.05 0.16
CA GLY A 96 -10.70 -4.84 -1.05
C GLY A 96 -12.11 -4.57 -1.59
N GLU A 97 -13.10 -4.49 -0.71
CA GLU A 97 -14.49 -4.15 -1.07
C GLU A 97 -14.59 -2.70 -1.58
N ALA A 98 -13.97 -1.74 -0.89
CA ALA A 98 -13.96 -0.34 -1.31
C ALA A 98 -13.36 -0.17 -2.73
N LEU A 99 -12.28 -0.88 -3.03
CA LEU A 99 -11.64 -0.87 -4.34
C LEU A 99 -12.55 -1.50 -5.40
N HIS A 100 -13.15 -2.65 -5.10
CA HIS A 100 -14.08 -3.31 -5.99
C HIS A 100 -15.28 -2.41 -6.32
N ASP A 101 -15.91 -1.82 -5.31
CA ASP A 101 -17.10 -0.95 -5.45
C ASP A 101 -16.77 0.36 -6.22
N SER A 102 -15.51 0.79 -6.23
CA SER A 102 -15.01 1.92 -7.03
C SER A 102 -14.65 1.58 -8.49
N GLY A 103 -14.87 0.32 -8.91
CA GLY A 103 -14.45 -0.20 -10.22
C GLY A 103 -12.94 -0.44 -10.34
N ALA A 104 -12.21 -0.48 -9.23
CA ALA A 104 -10.77 -0.78 -9.18
C ALA A 104 -10.52 -2.28 -8.90
N THR A 105 -11.27 -3.18 -9.56
CA THR A 105 -11.27 -4.63 -9.30
C THR A 105 -9.88 -5.25 -9.32
N ARG A 106 -9.05 -4.91 -10.31
CA ARG A 106 -7.66 -5.40 -10.40
C ARG A 106 -6.79 -4.95 -9.21
N ALA A 107 -6.99 -3.72 -8.74
CA ALA A 107 -6.29 -3.23 -7.54
C ALA A 107 -6.76 -3.95 -6.27
N SER A 108 -8.04 -4.34 -6.21
CA SER A 108 -8.59 -5.17 -5.13
C SER A 108 -7.91 -6.55 -5.09
N GLU A 109 -7.73 -7.18 -6.26
CA GLU A 109 -7.00 -8.47 -6.36
C GLU A 109 -5.55 -8.35 -5.88
N PHE A 110 -4.84 -7.30 -6.31
CA PHE A 110 -3.47 -7.06 -5.83
C PHE A 110 -3.42 -6.83 -4.33
N TRP A 111 -4.34 -6.04 -3.78
CA TRP A 111 -4.42 -5.83 -2.34
C TRP A 111 -4.68 -7.14 -1.59
N GLY A 112 -5.58 -7.99 -2.09
CA GLY A 112 -5.83 -9.31 -1.53
C GLY A 112 -4.57 -10.19 -1.45
N LYS A 113 -3.68 -10.08 -2.43
CA LYS A 113 -2.39 -10.80 -2.47
C LYS A 113 -1.33 -10.20 -1.56
N PHE A 114 -1.34 -8.89 -1.34
CA PHE A 114 -0.28 -8.16 -0.63
C PHE A 114 -0.62 -7.80 0.82
N ARG A 115 -1.89 -7.85 1.22
CA ARG A 115 -2.32 -7.59 2.61
C ARG A 115 -1.64 -8.61 3.53
N GLY A 116 -0.68 -8.14 4.32
CA GLY A 116 0.07 -8.97 5.27
C GLY A 116 1.52 -9.24 4.90
N VAL A 117 1.98 -8.89 3.69
CA VAL A 117 3.40 -9.10 3.34
C VAL A 117 4.34 -8.14 4.09
N MET A 118 3.84 -7.00 4.56
CA MET A 118 4.59 -6.12 5.46
C MET A 118 4.61 -6.62 6.91
N GLY A 119 3.90 -7.69 7.26
CA GLY A 119 3.86 -8.24 8.62
C GLY A 119 5.24 -8.45 9.26
N PRO A 120 6.22 -9.07 8.57
CA PRO A 120 7.57 -9.29 9.08
C PRO A 120 8.40 -8.02 9.34
N LEU A 121 7.99 -6.85 8.82
CA LEU A 121 8.62 -5.55 9.14
C LEU A 121 8.09 -4.94 10.44
N LEU A 122 6.98 -5.45 10.98
CA LEU A 122 6.17 -4.78 12.00
C LEU A 122 6.15 -5.55 13.33
N THR A 123 6.78 -6.72 13.36
CA THR A 123 7.09 -7.48 14.57
C THR A 123 8.57 -7.30 14.91
N PRO A 124 8.92 -7.03 16.18
CA PRO A 124 10.31 -6.98 16.62
C PRO A 124 11.04 -8.31 16.44
#